data_AF-A0A9E5YHF9-F1
#
_entry.id   AF-A0A9E5YHF9-F1
#
_cell.length_a   1.000
_cell.length_b   1.000
_cell.length_c   1.000
_cell.angle_alpha   90.00
_cell.angle_beta   90.00
_cell.angle_gamma   90.00
#
_symmetry.space_group_name_H-M   'P 1'
#
loop_
_entity.id
_entity.type
_entity.pdbx_description
1 polymer ?
#
loop_
_entity_poly.entity_id
_entity_poly.type
_entity_poly.pdbx_seq_one_letter_code
_entity_poly.pdbx_strand_id
1 'polypeptide(L)'
;MITRKINESELIEEIAKTGVNEKAFAILKRKSKTIIFKIYDIDARGANILKQEFLSKGGDVAVHKSVASFKIPHTDAIIIGTVKTYQEVIKKLALEPYFGLNKIKETLQKAITKSPFPLFEIRGKVFDFNKSHYIMGILNVTPDSFSDGGKFLDIKSALNHAKEMISEGADIIDIGGEDSKLILLNQKGLWSNYVMNQICAAGTGSMLV
;
A
#
# COMPACT_ATOMS: atom_id res chain seq x y z
N MET A 1 -1.33 -39.21 -24.58
CA MET A 1 -1.60 -37.83 -24.16
C MET A 1 -0.71 -37.53 -22.97
N ILE A 2 0.17 -36.53 -23.06
CA ILE A 2 1.09 -36.14 -21.98
C ILE A 2 0.70 -34.72 -21.56
N THR A 3 0.49 -34.49 -20.26
CA THR A 3 0.20 -33.16 -19.71
C THR A 3 1.42 -32.65 -18.95
N ARG A 4 1.75 -31.37 -19.11
CA ARG A 4 2.84 -30.68 -18.41
C ARG A 4 2.26 -29.44 -17.73
N LYS A 5 2.53 -29.29 -16.44
CA LYS A 5 2.25 -28.03 -15.72
C LYS A 5 3.27 -26.98 -16.16
N ILE A 6 2.81 -25.81 -16.56
CA ILE A 6 3.64 -24.64 -16.91
C ILE A 6 3.49 -23.57 -15.83
N ASN A 7 4.54 -22.80 -15.59
CA ASN A 7 4.53 -21.72 -14.60
C ASN A 7 4.14 -20.38 -15.23
N GLU A 8 3.76 -19.40 -14.41
CA GLU A 8 3.31 -18.07 -14.89
C GLU A 8 4.40 -17.35 -15.72
N SER A 9 5.67 -17.57 -15.38
CA SER A 9 6.84 -17.05 -16.12
C SER A 9 6.96 -17.59 -17.54
N GLU A 10 6.52 -18.82 -17.79
CA GLU A 10 6.63 -19.52 -19.08
C GLU A 10 5.38 -19.32 -19.96
N LEU A 11 4.27 -18.88 -19.35
CA LEU A 11 2.95 -18.88 -19.98
C LEU A 11 2.90 -18.04 -21.27
N ILE A 12 3.55 -16.87 -21.31
CA ILE A 12 3.54 -16.01 -22.51
C ILE A 12 4.22 -16.72 -23.69
N GLU A 13 5.38 -17.34 -23.45
CA GLU A 13 6.15 -18.06 -24.45
C GLU A 13 5.38 -19.29 -24.95
N GLU A 14 4.77 -20.03 -24.02
CA GLU A 14 3.98 -21.23 -24.36
C GLU A 14 2.70 -20.87 -25.14
N ILE A 15 2.02 -19.77 -24.81
CA ILE A 15 0.88 -19.29 -25.61
C ILE A 15 1.34 -18.95 -27.03
N ALA A 16 2.50 -18.30 -27.21
CA ALA A 16 3.01 -17.95 -28.54
C ALA A 16 3.27 -19.21 -29.39
N LYS A 17 3.82 -20.27 -28.78
CA LYS A 17 4.06 -21.57 -29.45
C LYS A 17 2.78 -22.26 -29.95
N THR A 18 1.60 -21.93 -29.42
CA THR A 18 0.33 -22.52 -29.87
C THR A 18 -0.17 -22.00 -31.22
N GLY A 19 0.40 -20.89 -31.74
CA GLY A 19 -0.07 -20.27 -32.99
C GLY A 19 -1.41 -19.53 -32.85
N VAL A 20 -1.80 -19.14 -31.64
CA VAL A 20 -3.04 -18.39 -31.37
C VAL A 20 -2.99 -16.99 -32.00
N ASN A 21 -4.13 -16.50 -32.50
CA ASN A 21 -4.20 -15.17 -33.10
C ASN A 21 -3.93 -14.04 -32.09
N GLU A 22 -3.55 -12.85 -32.57
CA GLU A 22 -3.15 -11.71 -31.74
C GLU A 22 -4.23 -11.25 -30.74
N LYS A 23 -5.50 -11.25 -31.16
CA LYS A 23 -6.62 -10.86 -30.29
C LYS A 23 -6.76 -11.81 -29.11
N ALA A 24 -6.69 -13.12 -29.37
CA ALA A 24 -6.76 -14.15 -28.34
C ALA A 24 -5.49 -14.18 -27.48
N PHE A 25 -4.31 -13.94 -28.06
CA PHE A 25 -3.06 -13.76 -27.33
C PHE A 25 -3.17 -12.64 -26.29
N ALA A 26 -3.68 -11.46 -26.68
CA ALA A 26 -3.88 -10.33 -25.78
C ALA A 26 -4.93 -10.59 -24.68
N ILE A 27 -5.92 -11.46 -24.93
CA ILE A 27 -6.89 -11.89 -23.91
C ILE A 27 -6.24 -12.87 -22.93
N LEU A 28 -5.51 -13.86 -23.43
CA LEU A 28 -4.87 -14.90 -22.61
C LEU A 28 -3.77 -14.32 -21.72
N LYS A 29 -2.95 -13.40 -22.26
CA LYS A 29 -1.93 -12.65 -21.49
C LYS A 29 -2.53 -11.88 -20.31
N ARG A 30 -3.78 -11.42 -20.40
CA ARG A 30 -4.44 -10.70 -19.29
C ARG A 30 -5.04 -11.63 -18.23
N LYS A 31 -5.25 -12.91 -18.56
CA LYS A 31 -5.75 -13.92 -17.63
C LYS A 31 -4.64 -14.57 -16.80
N SER A 32 -3.36 -14.38 -17.15
CA SER A 32 -2.24 -15.04 -16.49
C SER A 32 -2.00 -14.57 -15.06
N LYS A 33 -2.27 -13.29 -14.77
CA LYS A 33 -1.91 -12.67 -13.49
C LYS A 33 -3.07 -12.71 -12.50
N THR A 34 -2.94 -13.58 -11.51
CA THR A 34 -3.84 -13.60 -10.34
C THR A 34 -3.37 -12.57 -9.32
N ILE A 35 -4.29 -11.74 -8.84
CA ILE A 35 -4.06 -10.74 -7.81
C ILE A 35 -4.89 -11.15 -6.59
N ILE A 36 -4.29 -10.98 -5.41
CA ILE A 36 -4.92 -11.29 -4.13
C ILE A 36 -4.90 -10.03 -3.27
N PHE A 37 -6.06 -9.66 -2.74
CA PHE A 37 -6.18 -8.59 -1.74
C PHE A 37 -6.85 -9.10 -0.48
N LYS A 38 -6.37 -8.64 0.68
CA LYS A 38 -7.09 -8.75 1.94
C LYS A 38 -7.75 -7.41 2.25
N ILE A 39 -9.03 -7.44 2.57
CA ILE A 39 -9.80 -6.27 3.01
C ILE A 39 -10.27 -6.56 4.43
N TYR A 40 -10.12 -5.55 5.29
CA TYR A 40 -10.48 -5.63 6.69
C TYR A 40 -11.82 -4.95 6.95
N ASP A 41 -12.55 -5.48 7.93
CA ASP A 41 -13.73 -4.82 8.52
C ASP A 41 -14.80 -4.40 7.50
N ILE A 42 -15.25 -5.36 6.69
CA ILE A 42 -16.32 -5.16 5.69
C ILE A 42 -17.66 -5.50 6.31
N ASP A 43 -18.68 -4.67 6.05
CA ASP A 43 -20.07 -5.00 6.36
C ASP A 43 -20.47 -6.35 5.76
N ALA A 44 -21.12 -7.21 6.55
CA ALA A 44 -21.47 -8.57 6.13
C ALA A 44 -22.35 -8.63 4.86
N ARG A 45 -23.23 -7.64 4.64
CA ARG A 45 -24.05 -7.55 3.42
C ARG A 45 -23.19 -7.20 2.22
N GLY A 46 -22.30 -6.21 2.38
CA GLY A 46 -21.31 -5.84 1.37
C GLY A 46 -20.38 -7.02 1.02
N ALA A 47 -19.93 -7.77 2.03
CA ALA A 47 -19.09 -8.96 1.83
C ALA A 47 -19.81 -10.08 1.04
N ASN A 48 -21.11 -10.29 1.29
CA ASN A 48 -21.92 -11.23 0.50
C ASN A 48 -22.08 -10.79 -0.95
N ILE A 49 -22.39 -9.52 -1.20
CA ILE A 49 -22.47 -8.95 -2.56
C ILE A 49 -21.13 -9.13 -3.27
N LEU A 50 -20.03 -8.71 -2.62
CA LEU A 50 -18.69 -8.82 -3.18
C LEU A 50 -18.34 -10.27 -3.55
N LYS A 51 -18.67 -11.23 -2.67
CA LYS A 51 -18.48 -12.65 -2.95
C LYS A 51 -19.27 -13.13 -4.17
N GLN A 52 -20.54 -12.74 -4.29
CA GLN A 52 -21.36 -13.09 -5.45
C GLN A 52 -20.81 -12.49 -6.74
N GLU A 53 -20.40 -11.22 -6.71
CA GLU A 53 -19.86 -10.54 -7.88
C GLU A 53 -18.56 -11.17 -8.37
N PHE A 54 -17.61 -11.43 -7.47
CA PHE A 54 -16.35 -12.09 -7.83
C PHE A 54 -16.56 -13.51 -8.36
N LEU A 55 -17.40 -14.32 -7.70
CA LEU A 55 -17.74 -15.68 -8.16
C LEU A 55 -18.35 -15.66 -9.58
N SER A 56 -19.23 -14.69 -9.86
CA SER A 56 -19.85 -14.55 -11.19
C SER A 56 -18.86 -14.20 -12.30
N LYS A 57 -17.68 -13.65 -11.96
CA LYS A 57 -16.62 -13.22 -12.89
C LYS A 57 -15.38 -14.11 -12.86
N GLY A 58 -15.49 -15.31 -12.28
CA GLY A 58 -14.42 -16.29 -12.21
C GLY A 58 -13.29 -15.92 -11.25
N GLY A 59 -13.58 -15.08 -10.24
CA GLY A 59 -12.75 -14.90 -9.05
C GLY A 59 -13.39 -15.58 -7.83
N ASP A 60 -12.77 -15.38 -6.67
CA ASP A 60 -13.20 -15.96 -5.42
C ASP A 60 -13.10 -14.95 -4.27
N VAL A 61 -13.96 -15.13 -3.27
CA VAL A 61 -13.89 -14.36 -2.02
C VAL A 61 -14.08 -15.28 -0.82
N ALA A 62 -13.05 -15.37 0.01
CA ALA A 62 -13.13 -15.99 1.31
C ALA A 62 -13.63 -14.96 2.34
N VAL A 63 -14.66 -15.33 3.09
CA VAL A 63 -15.26 -14.55 4.18
C VAL A 63 -15.54 -15.50 5.34
N HIS A 64 -15.80 -14.97 6.54
CA HIS A 64 -16.16 -15.80 7.67
C HIS A 64 -17.48 -16.57 7.41
N LYS A 65 -17.58 -17.82 7.88
CA LYS A 65 -18.73 -18.72 7.60
C LYS A 65 -20.08 -18.15 8.02
N SER A 66 -20.10 -17.30 9.05
CA SER A 66 -21.33 -16.74 9.63
C SER A 66 -21.90 -15.54 8.86
N VAL A 67 -21.18 -15.06 7.84
CA VAL A 67 -21.61 -13.94 6.97
C VAL A 67 -22.87 -14.31 6.17
N ALA A 68 -22.94 -15.55 5.67
CA ALA A 68 -24.13 -16.03 4.93
C ALA A 68 -25.40 -16.05 5.81
N SER A 69 -25.23 -16.26 7.11
CA SER A 69 -26.31 -16.26 8.10
C SER A 69 -26.55 -14.89 8.77
N PHE A 70 -25.81 -13.85 8.39
CA PHE A 70 -25.86 -12.50 8.99
C PHE A 70 -25.72 -12.47 10.53
N LYS A 71 -25.10 -13.49 11.14
CA LYS A 71 -24.87 -13.56 12.60
C LYS A 71 -23.73 -12.65 13.07
N ILE A 72 -22.92 -12.17 12.13
CA ILE A 72 -21.86 -11.21 12.39
C ILE A 72 -22.11 -9.99 11.49
N PRO A 73 -21.96 -8.76 12.02
CA PRO A 73 -22.22 -7.55 11.26
C PRO A 73 -21.05 -7.18 10.33
N HIS A 74 -19.83 -7.60 10.68
CA HIS A 74 -18.60 -7.28 9.94
C HIS A 74 -17.69 -8.51 9.79
N THR A 75 -16.84 -8.51 8.76
CA THR A 75 -15.88 -9.59 8.43
C THR A 75 -14.66 -9.05 7.70
N ASP A 76 -13.53 -9.72 7.86
CA ASP A 76 -12.45 -9.64 6.88
C ASP A 76 -12.80 -10.45 5.63
N ALA A 77 -12.20 -10.10 4.50
CA ALA A 77 -12.29 -10.88 3.27
C ALA A 77 -10.94 -11.02 2.56
N ILE A 78 -10.68 -12.19 1.98
CA ILE A 78 -9.60 -12.40 1.01
C ILE A 78 -10.25 -12.54 -0.35
N ILE A 79 -9.86 -11.68 -1.28
CA ILE A 79 -10.37 -11.61 -2.65
C ILE A 79 -9.28 -12.10 -3.58
N ILE A 80 -9.64 -13.01 -4.48
CA ILE A 80 -8.74 -13.61 -5.45
C ILE A 80 -9.35 -13.40 -6.84
N GLY A 81 -8.57 -12.87 -7.78
CA GLY A 81 -9.06 -12.71 -9.15
C GLY A 81 -8.01 -12.24 -10.13
N THR A 82 -8.34 -12.26 -11.41
CA THR A 82 -7.48 -11.67 -12.45
C THR A 82 -7.74 -10.17 -12.57
N VAL A 83 -6.82 -9.42 -13.19
CA VAL A 83 -7.04 -7.98 -13.49
C VAL A 83 -8.39 -7.75 -14.19
N LYS A 84 -8.77 -8.63 -15.11
CA LYS A 84 -10.07 -8.57 -15.80
C LYS A 84 -11.24 -8.72 -14.82
N THR A 85 -11.17 -9.70 -13.92
CA THR A 85 -12.18 -9.94 -12.87
C THR A 85 -12.40 -8.67 -12.04
N TYR A 86 -11.32 -8.06 -11.53
CA TYR A 86 -11.42 -6.83 -10.74
C TYR A 86 -12.05 -5.68 -11.54
N GLN A 87 -11.62 -5.47 -12.80
CA GLN A 87 -12.18 -4.43 -13.66
C GLN A 87 -13.69 -4.60 -13.91
N GLU A 88 -14.15 -5.84 -14.12
CA GLU A 88 -15.57 -6.13 -14.34
C GLU A 88 -16.39 -5.94 -13.06
N VAL A 89 -15.89 -6.40 -11.91
CA VAL A 89 -16.57 -6.21 -10.62
C VAL A 89 -16.64 -4.73 -10.25
N ILE A 90 -15.56 -3.97 -10.39
CA ILE A 90 -15.52 -2.53 -10.08
C ILE A 90 -16.57 -1.74 -10.88
N LYS A 91 -16.76 -2.06 -12.16
CA LYS A 91 -17.82 -1.44 -12.99
C LYS A 91 -19.21 -1.69 -12.42
N LYS A 92 -19.45 -2.89 -11.86
CA LYS A 92 -20.74 -3.24 -11.27
C LYS A 92 -20.93 -2.64 -9.87
N LEU A 93 -19.89 -2.63 -9.03
CA LEU A 93 -19.91 -1.95 -7.73
C LEU A 93 -20.20 -0.45 -7.85
N ALA A 94 -19.89 0.19 -8.99
CA ALA A 94 -20.26 1.58 -9.23
C ALA A 94 -21.78 1.84 -9.24
N LEU A 95 -22.58 0.81 -9.52
CA LEU A 95 -24.05 0.86 -9.52
C LEU A 95 -24.65 0.52 -8.14
N GLU A 96 -23.83 0.04 -7.18
CA GLU A 96 -24.26 -0.49 -5.89
C GLU A 96 -23.52 0.21 -4.73
N PRO A 97 -23.82 1.50 -4.44
CA PRO A 97 -23.01 2.34 -3.54
C PRO A 97 -23.19 2.05 -2.03
N TYR A 98 -23.92 1.00 -1.66
CA TYR A 98 -24.32 0.72 -0.28
C TYR A 98 -23.29 -0.14 0.48
N PHE A 99 -23.46 -0.28 1.80
CA PHE A 99 -22.68 -1.20 2.65
C PHE A 99 -21.15 -1.06 2.54
N GLY A 100 -20.67 0.16 2.27
CA GLY A 100 -19.23 0.45 2.13
C GLY A 100 -18.60 0.03 0.80
N LEU A 101 -19.38 -0.49 -0.15
CA LEU A 101 -18.88 -0.97 -1.45
C LEU A 101 -18.24 0.13 -2.30
N ASN A 102 -18.68 1.38 -2.16
CA ASN A 102 -18.05 2.53 -2.82
C ASN A 102 -16.59 2.72 -2.40
N LYS A 103 -16.29 2.61 -1.11
CA LYS A 103 -14.91 2.72 -0.59
C LYS A 103 -14.05 1.56 -1.10
N ILE A 104 -14.60 0.34 -1.05
CA ILE A 104 -13.93 -0.86 -1.57
C ILE A 104 -13.61 -0.71 -3.07
N LYS A 105 -14.57 -0.26 -3.87
CA LYS A 105 -14.41 0.03 -5.30
C LYS A 105 -13.25 0.99 -5.55
N GLU A 106 -13.21 2.12 -4.85
CA GLU A 106 -12.13 3.11 -5.01
C GLU A 106 -10.76 2.55 -4.62
N THR A 107 -10.69 1.82 -3.51
CA THR A 107 -9.44 1.18 -3.06
C THR A 107 -8.96 0.13 -4.05
N LEU A 108 -9.84 -0.75 -4.52
CA LEU A 108 -9.50 -1.78 -5.51
C LEU A 108 -9.10 -1.16 -6.85
N GLN A 109 -9.83 -0.14 -7.32
CA GLN A 109 -9.50 0.59 -8.54
C GLN A 109 -8.08 1.16 -8.46
N LYS A 110 -7.74 1.84 -7.37
CA LYS A 110 -6.37 2.38 -7.15
C LYS A 110 -5.33 1.26 -7.06
N ALA A 111 -5.64 0.15 -6.40
CA ALA A 111 -4.70 -0.94 -6.19
C ALA A 111 -4.38 -1.71 -7.48
N ILE A 112 -5.36 -1.92 -8.37
CA ILE A 112 -5.12 -2.62 -9.65
C ILE A 112 -4.52 -1.73 -10.73
N THR A 113 -4.71 -0.41 -10.65
CA THR A 113 -4.10 0.55 -11.59
C THR A 113 -2.71 1.00 -11.16
N LYS A 114 -2.37 0.88 -9.87
CA LYS A 114 -1.00 1.10 -9.37
C LYS A 114 -0.11 -0.06 -9.80
N SER A 115 0.42 0.02 -11.03
CA SER A 115 1.61 -0.73 -11.41
C SER A 115 2.38 0.01 -12.51
N PRO A 116 3.70 0.16 -12.38
CA PRO A 116 4.54 0.00 -11.19
C PRO A 116 4.58 1.29 -10.34
N PHE A 117 4.98 1.20 -9.08
CA PHE A 117 5.57 2.38 -8.41
C PHE A 117 6.76 2.83 -9.26
N PRO A 118 6.93 4.15 -9.51
CA PRO A 118 8.07 4.61 -10.27
C PRO A 118 9.36 4.14 -9.58
N LEU A 119 10.37 3.81 -10.38
CA LEU A 119 11.71 3.64 -9.85
C LEU A 119 12.15 5.01 -9.33
N PHE A 120 12.52 5.08 -8.06
CA PHE A 120 13.07 6.30 -7.49
C PHE A 120 14.59 6.21 -7.56
N GLU A 121 15.21 7.08 -8.33
CA GLU A 121 16.65 7.27 -8.25
C GLU A 121 16.93 8.42 -7.27
N ILE A 122 17.55 8.07 -6.15
CA ILE A 122 17.95 9.04 -5.12
C ILE A 122 19.45 8.94 -4.99
N ARG A 123 20.16 10.00 -5.43
CA ARG A 123 21.63 10.13 -5.37
C ARG A 123 22.36 8.88 -5.92
N GLY A 124 21.89 8.37 -7.07
CA GLY A 124 22.49 7.23 -7.78
C GLY A 124 22.10 5.84 -7.27
N LYS A 125 21.34 5.74 -6.16
CA LYS A 125 20.73 4.49 -5.71
C LYS A 125 19.31 4.38 -6.28
N VAL A 126 19.03 3.28 -6.95
CA VAL A 126 17.69 2.98 -7.49
C VAL A 126 16.89 2.20 -6.46
N PHE A 127 15.76 2.77 -6.04
CA PHE A 127 14.79 2.14 -5.15
C PHE A 127 13.62 1.60 -5.97
N ASP A 128 13.62 0.28 -6.16
CA ASP A 128 12.52 -0.44 -6.81
C ASP A 128 11.54 -0.99 -5.75
N PHE A 129 10.54 -0.18 -5.40
CA PHE A 129 9.47 -0.55 -4.46
C PHE A 129 8.52 -1.63 -5.01
N ASN A 130 8.69 -2.05 -6.27
CA ASN A 130 7.94 -3.18 -6.83
C ASN A 130 8.61 -4.53 -6.51
N LYS A 131 9.89 -4.54 -6.08
CA LYS A 131 10.66 -5.77 -5.83
C LYS A 131 11.05 -5.98 -4.39
N SER A 132 11.29 -4.90 -3.65
CA SER A 132 11.77 -4.97 -2.27
C SER A 132 11.04 -3.97 -1.37
N HIS A 133 11.02 -4.28 -0.08
CA HIS A 133 10.73 -3.32 0.97
C HIS A 133 12.04 -2.66 1.40
N TYR A 134 12.00 -1.37 1.70
CA TYR A 134 13.16 -0.61 2.18
C TYR A 134 12.86 -0.04 3.56
N ILE A 135 13.86 -0.07 4.44
CA ILE A 135 13.75 0.42 5.82
C ILE A 135 14.28 1.86 5.87
N MET A 136 13.49 2.78 6.43
CA MET A 136 13.89 4.16 6.69
C MET A 136 14.14 4.34 8.18
N GLY A 137 15.38 4.62 8.57
CA GLY A 137 15.75 5.03 9.93
C GLY A 137 15.45 6.51 10.12
N ILE A 138 14.78 6.87 11.21
CA ILE A 138 14.42 8.26 11.52
C ILE A 138 15.42 8.79 12.57
N LEU A 139 16.21 9.79 12.20
CA LEU A 139 17.19 10.45 13.05
C LEU A 139 16.73 11.87 13.39
N ASN A 140 16.15 12.04 14.57
CA ASN A 140 15.74 13.35 15.07
C ASN A 140 16.90 14.03 15.81
N VAL A 141 17.28 15.23 15.38
CA VAL A 141 18.34 16.06 15.95
C VAL A 141 17.69 17.29 16.57
N THR A 142 17.16 17.18 17.80
CA THR A 142 16.57 18.31 18.53
C THR A 142 17.54 18.88 19.58
N PRO A 143 17.49 20.20 19.89
CA PRO A 143 18.41 20.83 20.82
C PRO A 143 18.20 20.47 22.31
N ASP A 144 17.13 19.76 22.67
CA ASP A 144 16.63 19.69 24.05
C ASP A 144 17.01 18.41 24.82
N SER A 145 18.23 17.93 24.63
CA SER A 145 18.89 17.06 25.62
C SER A 145 19.80 17.92 26.52
N PHE A 146 19.13 18.65 27.42
CA PHE A 146 19.58 19.40 28.61
C PHE A 146 21.07 19.71 28.86
N SER A 147 21.30 21.01 29.15
CA SER A 147 22.40 21.64 29.92
C SER A 147 23.83 21.47 29.43
N ASP A 148 24.29 22.39 28.58
CA ASP A 148 25.45 23.28 28.80
C ASP A 148 25.93 23.91 27.48
N GLY A 149 25.54 25.16 27.23
CA GLY A 149 26.39 26.06 26.44
C GLY A 149 26.52 25.82 24.92
N GLY A 150 25.43 25.53 24.21
CA GLY A 150 25.05 26.18 22.94
C GLY A 150 26.08 26.44 21.81
N LYS A 151 27.16 25.67 21.63
CA LYS A 151 28.09 25.87 20.49
C LYS A 151 28.52 24.62 19.70
N PHE A 152 28.08 23.43 20.08
CA PHE A 152 28.26 22.22 19.30
C PHE A 152 27.02 21.34 19.46
N LEU A 153 26.00 21.54 18.60
CA LEU A 153 25.00 20.49 18.36
C LEU A 153 25.77 19.21 18.04
N ASP A 154 25.48 18.10 18.73
CA ASP A 154 26.31 16.89 18.72
C ASP A 154 26.20 16.11 17.39
N ILE A 155 26.78 16.68 16.35
CA ILE A 155 26.92 16.09 15.01
C ILE A 155 27.58 14.72 15.11
N LYS A 156 28.50 14.51 16.06
CA LYS A 156 29.20 13.24 16.22
C LYS A 156 28.26 12.15 16.71
N SER A 157 27.40 12.43 17.69
CA SER A 157 26.38 11.48 18.14
C SER A 157 25.36 11.18 17.06
N ALA A 158 24.85 12.20 16.35
CA ALA A 158 23.93 12.00 15.23
C ALA A 158 24.55 11.10 14.14
N LEU A 159 25.83 11.32 13.81
CA LEU A 159 26.56 10.47 12.85
C LEU A 159 26.78 9.04 13.35
N ASN A 160 27.07 8.85 14.63
CA ASN A 160 27.23 7.52 15.21
C ASN A 160 25.91 6.74 15.18
N HIS A 161 24.81 7.39 15.53
CA HIS A 161 23.47 6.81 15.50
C HIS A 161 23.02 6.46 14.08
N ALA A 162 23.31 7.32 13.10
CA ALA A 162 23.07 7.00 11.69
C ALA A 162 23.85 5.76 11.24
N LYS A 163 25.12 5.62 11.65
CA LYS A 163 25.95 4.44 11.33
C LYS A 163 25.39 3.17 11.97
N GLU A 164 24.90 3.26 13.19
CA GLU A 164 24.25 2.16 13.90
C GLU A 164 22.99 1.70 13.13
N MET A 165 22.10 2.63 12.78
CA MET A 165 20.91 2.32 11.98
C MET A 165 21.25 1.65 10.64
N ILE A 166 22.30 2.12 9.95
CA ILE A 166 22.78 1.49 8.71
C ILE A 166 23.25 0.06 8.99
N SER A 167 23.98 -0.17 10.08
CA SER A 167 24.45 -1.51 10.46
C SER A 167 23.32 -2.48 10.83
N GLU A 168 22.20 -1.94 11.33
CA GLU A 168 20.97 -2.69 11.63
C GLU A 168 20.10 -2.94 10.40
N GLY A 169 20.46 -2.38 9.24
CA GLY A 169 19.78 -2.62 7.97
C GLY A 169 18.89 -1.49 7.47
N ALA A 170 19.06 -0.26 7.96
CA ALA A 170 18.38 0.90 7.36
C ALA A 170 18.91 1.16 5.94
N ASP A 171 17.99 1.26 4.97
CA ASP A 171 18.27 1.57 3.57
C ASP A 171 18.34 3.07 3.27
N ILE A 172 17.67 3.86 4.11
CA ILE A 172 17.49 5.31 4.03
C ILE A 172 17.56 5.87 5.46
N ILE A 173 18.19 7.04 5.64
CA ILE A 173 18.14 7.80 6.89
C ILE A 173 17.38 9.10 6.63
N ASP A 174 16.32 9.36 7.40
CA ASP A 174 15.58 10.61 7.41
C ASP A 174 16.05 11.47 8.59
N ILE A 175 16.56 12.67 8.31
CA ILE A 175 17.15 13.53 9.34
C ILE A 175 16.21 14.73 9.57
N GLY A 176 15.60 14.77 10.76
CA GLY A 176 14.69 15.83 11.18
C GLY A 176 15.33 16.74 12.24
N GLY A 177 15.32 18.06 12.04
CA GLY A 177 16.01 19.03 12.91
C GLY A 177 15.12 20.08 13.60
N GLU A 178 13.80 20.02 13.44
CA GLU A 178 12.90 21.06 13.97
C GLU A 178 11.57 20.48 14.47
N ASP A 179 11.15 20.92 15.67
CA ASP A 179 9.86 20.55 16.27
C ASP A 179 8.69 21.14 15.47
N SER A 180 7.85 20.28 14.90
CA SER A 180 6.65 20.72 14.21
C SER A 180 5.52 21.05 15.22
N LYS A 181 5.24 22.35 15.40
CA LYS A 181 4.24 22.87 16.35
C LYS A 181 2.82 22.81 15.78
N LEU A 182 1.85 22.33 16.56
CA LEU A 182 0.42 22.41 16.24
C LEU A 182 -0.16 23.71 16.83
N ILE A 183 -0.69 24.60 15.98
CA ILE A 183 -1.39 25.82 16.40
C ILE A 183 -2.89 25.61 16.18
N LEU A 184 -3.68 25.70 17.25
CA LEU A 184 -5.15 25.67 17.16
C LEU A 184 -5.69 27.10 17.08
N LEU A 185 -6.41 27.39 15.99
CA LEU A 185 -7.15 28.63 15.81
C LEU A 185 -8.63 28.37 16.11
N ASN A 186 -9.30 29.30 16.77
CA ASN A 186 -10.76 29.24 16.92
C ASN A 186 -11.48 29.56 15.60
N GLN A 187 -12.81 29.41 15.58
CA GLN A 187 -13.64 29.64 14.38
C GLN A 187 -13.58 31.08 13.82
N LYS A 188 -12.91 32.01 14.52
CA LYS A 188 -12.65 33.39 14.07
C LYS A 188 -11.19 33.63 13.64
N GLY A 189 -10.38 32.58 13.54
CA GLY A 189 -8.96 32.66 13.16
C GLY A 189 -8.04 33.21 14.25
N LEU A 190 -8.51 33.31 15.50
CA LEU A 190 -7.73 33.79 16.63
C LEU A 190 -7.14 32.63 17.43
N TRP A 191 -5.93 32.83 17.96
CA TRP A 191 -5.16 31.84 18.72
C TRP A 191 -5.93 31.39 19.97
N SER A 192 -6.15 30.08 20.13
CA SER A 192 -6.99 29.54 21.21
C SER A 192 -6.26 28.64 22.20
N ASN A 193 -5.18 27.95 21.81
CA ASN A 193 -4.41 27.10 22.72
C ASN A 193 -2.98 26.78 22.21
N TYR A 194 -2.08 26.40 23.11
CA TYR A 194 -0.73 25.90 22.82
C TYR A 194 -0.53 24.53 23.47
N VAL A 195 -0.27 23.50 22.66
CA VAL A 195 0.05 22.15 23.15
C VAL A 195 1.29 21.67 22.43
N MET A 196 2.32 21.24 23.18
CA MET A 196 3.43 20.47 22.61
C MET A 196 2.83 19.22 21.96
N ASN A 197 2.97 19.14 20.65
CA ASN A 197 2.41 18.05 19.90
C ASN A 197 3.23 16.79 20.24
N GLN A 198 2.65 15.86 20.99
CA GLN A 198 3.26 14.55 21.22
C GLN A 198 3.15 13.62 19.98
N ILE A 199 2.64 14.14 18.85
CA ILE A 199 2.42 13.39 17.61
C ILE A 199 3.06 14.16 16.45
N CYS A 200 4.28 13.72 16.11
CA CYS A 200 5.09 14.07 14.94
C CYS A 200 4.32 14.72 13.76
N ALA A 201 4.70 15.94 13.37
CA ALA A 201 4.42 16.44 12.03
C ALA A 201 5.65 16.19 11.17
N ALA A 202 5.50 15.33 10.18
CA ALA A 202 6.48 15.07 9.16
C ALA A 202 6.49 16.24 8.15
N GLY A 203 7.68 16.63 7.71
CA GLY A 203 7.83 17.27 6.40
C GLY A 203 8.65 18.55 6.36
N THR A 204 9.96 18.44 6.54
CA THR A 204 11.00 19.17 5.78
C THR A 204 12.38 18.55 6.08
N GLY A 205 12.48 17.21 6.02
CA GLY A 205 13.76 16.52 6.12
C GLY A 205 14.62 16.85 4.91
N SER A 206 15.81 17.41 5.13
CA SER A 206 16.84 17.48 4.09
C SER A 206 17.51 16.11 4.01
N MET A 207 17.39 15.45 2.86
CA MET A 207 17.98 14.12 2.66
C MET A 207 19.50 14.20 2.74
N LEU A 208 20.09 13.61 3.77
CA LEU A 208 21.50 13.26 3.79
C LEU A 208 21.60 11.76 3.48
N VAL A 209 22.35 11.47 2.42
CA VAL A 209 22.78 10.14 1.96
C VAL A 209 24.29 10.09 2.06
#